data_AF-A0A7V1HZ83-F1
#
_entry.id   AF-A0A7V1HZ83-F1
#
_cell.length_a   1.000
_cell.length_b   1.000
_cell.length_c   1.000
_cell.angle_alpha   90.00
_cell.angle_beta   90.00
_cell.angle_gamma   90.00
#
_symmetry.space_group_name_H-M   'P 1'
#
loop_
_entity.id
_entity.type
_entity.pdbx_description
1 polymer ?
#
loop_
_entity_poly.entity_id
_entity_poly.type
_entity_poly.pdbx_seq_one_letter_code
_entity_poly.pdbx_strand_id
1 'polypeptide(L)'
;MSSNSKIRIGEKTLLGPYVAVFATSHNFDDLSAPILEQGWTGKGVAIGKNCWLGARVSVLDGVTIGSDSVVGAGAVVTKDLPP
;
A
#
# COMPACT_ATOMS: atom_id res chain seq x y z
N MET A 1 -17.29 -11.23 2.99
CA MET A 1 -17.06 -10.74 1.61
C MET A 1 -15.56 -10.60 1.42
N SER A 2 -14.99 -11.18 0.37
CA SER A 2 -13.57 -10.96 0.02
C SER A 2 -13.45 -9.74 -0.89
N SER A 3 -12.50 -8.84 -0.63
CA SER A 3 -12.12 -7.86 -1.66
C SER A 3 -11.37 -8.60 -2.76
N ASN A 4 -11.67 -8.28 -4.00
CA ASN A 4 -10.80 -8.63 -5.13
C ASN A 4 -9.55 -7.71 -5.20
N SER A 5 -9.10 -7.14 -4.08
CA SER A 5 -7.97 -6.21 -4.02
C SER A 5 -6.65 -6.98 -4.17
N LYS A 6 -5.77 -6.52 -5.06
CA LYS A 6 -4.52 -7.20 -5.39
C LYS A 6 -3.31 -6.39 -4.95
N ILE A 7 -2.33 -7.08 -4.39
CA ILE A 7 -0.97 -6.56 -4.22
C ILE A 7 -0.15 -7.11 -5.39
N ARG A 8 0.44 -6.22 -6.20
CA ARG A 8 1.35 -6.59 -7.30
C ARG A 8 2.73 -6.04 -6.97
N ILE A 9 3.74 -6.89 -7.09
CA ILE A 9 5.14 -6.53 -6.86
C ILE A 9 5.91 -6.93 -8.12
N GLY A 10 6.59 -5.96 -8.73
CA GLY A 10 7.40 -6.18 -9.92
C GLY A 10 8.65 -7.01 -9.64
N GLU A 11 9.21 -7.57 -10.70
CA GLU A 11 10.42 -8.39 -10.63
C GLU A 11 11.59 -7.63 -9.98
N LYS A 12 12.45 -8.38 -9.28
CA LYS A 12 13.68 -7.87 -8.65
C LYS A 12 13.46 -6.75 -7.61
N THR A 13 12.24 -6.58 -7.12
CA THR A 13 11.95 -5.67 -6.00
C THR A 13 12.31 -6.32 -4.67
N LEU A 14 13.02 -5.58 -3.82
CA LEU A 14 13.47 -6.01 -2.49
C LEU A 14 12.61 -5.36 -1.40
N LEU A 15 12.10 -6.19 -0.49
CA LEU A 15 11.40 -5.74 0.71
C LEU A 15 12.25 -6.00 1.94
N GLY A 16 12.54 -4.95 2.69
CA GLY A 16 13.25 -5.06 3.97
C GLY A 16 12.40 -5.77 5.03
N PRO A 17 13.01 -6.08 6.20
CA PRO A 17 12.29 -6.68 7.31
C PRO A 17 11.07 -5.84 7.73
N TYR A 18 9.95 -6.51 8.00
CA TYR A 18 8.71 -5.89 8.48
C TYR A 18 8.07 -4.85 7.54
N VAL A 19 8.31 -4.92 6.23
CA VAL A 19 7.50 -4.17 5.27
C VAL A 19 6.06 -4.67 5.34
N ALA A 20 5.11 -3.74 5.44
CA ALA A 20 3.68 -4.00 5.45
C ALA A 20 3.01 -3.34 4.24
N VAL A 21 2.22 -4.10 3.51
CA VAL A 21 1.49 -3.62 2.33
C VAL A 21 0.01 -3.89 2.54
N PHE A 22 -0.79 -2.82 2.56
CA PHE A 22 -2.22 -2.87 2.83
C PHE A 22 -2.99 -2.60 1.55
N ALA A 23 -3.77 -3.57 1.08
CA ALA A 23 -4.58 -3.47 -0.13
C ALA A 23 -6.04 -3.09 0.16
N THR A 24 -6.32 -2.65 1.39
CA THR A 24 -7.67 -2.35 1.88
C THR A 24 -7.61 -1.26 2.96
N SER A 25 -8.66 -0.46 3.10
CA SER A 25 -8.81 0.51 4.19
C SER A 25 -10.27 0.61 4.62
N HIS A 26 -10.55 0.95 5.88
CA HIS A 26 -11.90 1.33 6.28
C HIS A 26 -12.32 2.65 5.63
N ASN A 27 -13.61 2.77 5.34
CA ASN A 27 -14.22 4.07 5.04
C ASN A 27 -14.35 4.88 6.34
N PHE A 28 -14.20 6.19 6.23
CA PHE A 28 -14.27 7.11 7.38
C PHE A 28 -14.95 8.44 7.04
N ASP A 29 -15.60 8.53 5.86
CA ASP A 29 -16.18 9.76 5.35
C ASP A 29 -17.60 10.04 5.94
N ASP A 30 -18.28 9.00 6.46
CA ASP A 30 -19.58 9.16 7.09
C ASP A 30 -19.43 9.50 8.58
N LEU A 31 -19.67 10.76 8.93
CA LEU A 31 -19.55 11.23 10.32
C LEU A 31 -20.73 10.81 11.22
N SER A 32 -21.78 10.20 10.66
CA SER A 32 -22.99 9.80 11.40
C SER A 32 -23.00 8.34 11.85
N ALA A 33 -22.09 7.51 11.33
CA ALA A 33 -22.01 6.08 11.61
C ALA A 33 -20.65 5.67 12.20
N PRO A 34 -20.57 4.65 13.07
CA PRO A 34 -19.30 4.08 13.52
C PRO A 34 -18.46 3.52 12.36
N ILE A 35 -17.13 3.66 12.40
CA ILE A 35 -16.19 3.17 11.37
C ILE A 35 -16.45 1.70 10.98
N LEU A 36 -16.80 0.85 11.95
CA LEU A 36 -17.09 -0.56 11.73
C LEU A 36 -18.25 -0.80 10.74
N GLU A 37 -19.20 0.13 10.69
CA GLU A 37 -20.43 0.02 9.91
C GLU A 37 -20.32 0.67 8.51
N GLN A 38 -19.28 1.49 8.28
CA GLN A 38 -19.11 2.25 7.03
C GLN A 38 -18.54 1.41 5.87
N GLY A 39 -18.15 0.16 6.12
CA GLY A 39 -17.49 -0.68 5.14
C GLY A 39 -16.03 -0.27 4.89
N TRP A 40 -15.53 -0.58 3.69
CA TRP A 40 -14.10 -0.50 3.38
C TRP A 40 -13.81 -0.42 1.87
N THR A 41 -12.66 0.15 1.50
CA THR A 41 -12.11 0.16 0.14
C THR A 41 -11.13 -0.99 -0.06
N GLY A 42 -10.97 -1.42 -1.31
CA GLY A 42 -9.96 -2.39 -1.72
C GLY A 42 -9.34 -2.01 -3.05
N LYS A 43 -8.66 -0.87 -3.11
CA LYS A 43 -8.07 -0.31 -4.34
C LYS A 43 -6.85 -1.13 -4.81
N GLY A 44 -6.18 -1.83 -3.88
CA GLY A 44 -4.98 -2.61 -4.16
C GLY A 44 -3.71 -1.77 -4.13
N VAL A 45 -2.57 -2.42 -4.31
CA VAL A 45 -1.25 -1.77 -4.35
C VAL A 45 -0.47 -2.31 -5.54
N ALA A 46 0.23 -1.41 -6.24
CA ALA A 46 1.16 -1.76 -7.31
C ALA A 46 2.56 -1.24 -6.97
N ILE A 47 3.52 -2.14 -6.83
CA ILE A 47 4.94 -1.81 -6.66
C ILE A 47 5.65 -2.24 -7.95
N GLY A 48 6.39 -1.31 -8.56
CA GLY A 48 7.15 -1.52 -9.78
C GLY A 48 8.26 -2.58 -9.65
N LYS A 49 9.02 -2.74 -10.73
CA LYS A 49 10.21 -3.62 -10.75
C LYS A 49 11.42 -2.89 -10.18
N ASN A 50 12.42 -3.65 -9.70
CA ASN A 50 13.71 -3.12 -9.25
C ASN A 50 13.59 -2.04 -8.14
N CYS A 51 12.54 -2.08 -7.33
CA CYS A 51 12.40 -1.19 -6.19
C CYS A 51 13.17 -1.71 -4.97
N TRP A 52 13.53 -0.82 -4.05
CA TRP A 52 13.99 -1.20 -2.71
C TRP A 52 13.15 -0.50 -1.64
N LEU A 53 12.40 -1.28 -0.87
CA LEU A 53 11.67 -0.78 0.30
C LEU A 53 12.47 -1.13 1.56
N GLY A 54 12.93 -0.11 2.30
CA GLY A 54 13.64 -0.28 3.56
C GLY A 54 12.82 -0.98 4.64
N ALA A 55 13.48 -1.36 5.75
CA ALA A 55 12.80 -2.02 6.87
C ALA A 55 11.63 -1.18 7.40
N ARG A 56 10.54 -1.83 7.79
CA ARG A 56 9.34 -1.18 8.38
C ARG A 56 8.65 -0.14 7.50
N VAL A 57 8.82 -0.20 6.18
CA VAL A 57 8.00 0.61 5.26
C VAL A 57 6.55 0.12 5.31
N SER A 58 5.60 1.05 5.37
CA SER A 58 4.16 0.77 5.24
C SER A 58 3.64 1.39 3.95
N VAL A 59 2.97 0.60 3.10
CA VAL A 59 2.35 1.07 1.84
C VAL A 59 0.84 0.95 1.96
N LEU A 60 0.12 2.06 1.77
CA LEU A 60 -1.33 2.14 1.97
C LEU A 60 -2.14 1.77 0.71
N ASP A 61 -3.42 1.46 0.93
CA ASP A 61 -4.36 1.09 -0.12
C ASP A 61 -4.47 2.15 -1.22
N GLY A 62 -4.40 1.73 -2.47
CA GLY A 62 -4.49 2.58 -3.66
C GLY A 62 -3.17 3.16 -4.15
N VAL A 63 -2.04 2.89 -3.47
CA VAL A 63 -0.73 3.42 -3.86
C VAL A 63 -0.12 2.65 -5.03
N THR A 64 0.47 3.41 -5.97
CA THR A 64 1.39 2.94 -7.00
C THR A 64 2.81 3.45 -6.73
N ILE A 65 3.77 2.55 -6.57
CA ILE A 65 5.20 2.85 -6.50
C ILE A 65 5.83 2.57 -7.86
N GLY A 66 6.44 3.58 -8.46
CA GLY A 66 7.17 3.49 -9.73
C GLY A 66 8.29 2.45 -9.71
N SER A 67 8.69 1.99 -10.90
CA SER A 67 9.86 1.11 -11.00
C SER A 67 11.12 1.86 -10.61
N ASP A 68 12.16 1.16 -10.14
CA ASP A 68 13.46 1.73 -9.77
C ASP A 68 13.46 2.66 -8.54
N SER A 69 12.32 2.85 -7.87
CA SER A 69 12.22 3.68 -6.66
C SER A 69 12.90 3.04 -5.42
N VAL A 70 13.51 3.89 -4.59
CA VAL A 70 14.03 3.54 -3.27
C VAL A 70 13.21 4.23 -2.18
N VAL A 71 12.66 3.45 -1.25
CA VAL A 71 11.88 3.95 -0.12
C VAL A 71 12.66 3.73 1.17
N GLY A 72 12.97 4.82 1.87
CA GLY A 72 13.72 4.79 3.13
C GLY A 72 13.01 3.99 4.23
N ALA A 73 13.78 3.41 5.15
CA ALA A 73 13.25 2.63 6.26
C ALA A 73 12.29 3.45 7.14
N GLY A 74 11.21 2.82 7.60
CA GLY A 74 10.18 3.43 8.45
C GLY A 74 9.22 4.38 7.72
N ALA A 75 9.34 4.55 6.40
CA ALA A 75 8.45 5.42 5.64
C ALA A 75 7.00 4.89 5.62
N VAL A 76 6.04 5.81 5.64
CA VAL A 76 4.62 5.54 5.38
C VAL A 76 4.28 6.13 4.01
N VAL A 77 4.11 5.27 3.02
CA VAL A 77 3.79 5.67 1.65
C VAL A 77 2.28 5.80 1.51
N THR A 78 1.80 7.05 1.49
CA THR A 78 0.37 7.41 1.45
C THR A 78 -0.09 7.91 0.08
N LYS A 79 0.85 8.11 -0.86
CA LYS A 79 0.62 8.63 -2.20
C LYS A 79 1.54 7.92 -3.18
N ASP A 80 1.18 8.00 -4.46
CA ASP A 80 1.99 7.44 -5.54
C ASP A 80 3.40 8.03 -5.56
N LEU A 81 4.36 7.16 -5.90
CA LEU A 81 5.75 7.54 -6.14
C LEU A 81 6.04 7.40 -7.63
N PRO A 82 6.59 8.44 -8.30
CA PRO A 82 7.04 8.31 -9.68
C PRO A 82 8.23 7.33 -9.79
N PRO A 83 8.56 6.84 -11.01
CA PRO A 83 9.77 6.05 -11.25
C PRO A 83 11.04 6.78 -10.79
#